data_AF-A0A2R6MVW1-F1
#
_entry.id   AF-A0A2R6MVW1-F1
#
_cell.length_a   1.000
_cell.length_b   1.000
_cell.length_c   1.000
_cell.angle_alpha   90.00
_cell.angle_beta   90.00
_cell.angle_gamma   90.00
#
_symmetry.space_group_name_H-M   'P 1'
#
loop_
_entity.id
_entity.type
_entity.pdbx_description
1 polymer ?
#
loop_
_entity_poly.entity_id
_entity_poly.type
_entity_poly.pdbx_seq_one_letter_code
_entity_poly.pdbx_strand_id
1 'polypeptide(L)' 'MYRASDERDNEQWLADLNEAADRLGFSTEARSRAADVFLSALPESDRSKRATLAAALYVGGLVAVLDAAGLDPPGW' A
#
# COMPACT_ATOMS: atom_id res chain seq x y z
N MET A 1 -10.44 4.71 19.49
CA MET A 1 -9.64 4.28 20.66
C MET A 1 -8.84 3.07 20.21
N TYR A 2 -7.58 3.30 19.84
CA TYR A 2 -6.68 2.33 19.20
C TYR A 2 -6.35 1.24 20.21
N ARG A 3 -6.82 0.00 19.99
CA ARG A 3 -6.53 -1.11 20.91
C ARG A 3 -5.27 -1.80 20.43
N ALA A 4 -4.49 -2.36 21.34
CA ALA A 4 -3.27 -3.12 21.04
C ALA A 4 -3.44 -4.28 20.02
N SER A 5 -4.67 -4.62 19.63
CA SER A 5 -4.98 -5.46 18.46
C SER A 5 -4.67 -4.77 17.13
N ASP A 6 -4.94 -3.47 16.99
CA ASP A 6 -4.76 -2.68 15.76
C ASP A 6 -3.28 -2.58 15.31
N GLU A 7 -2.34 -2.58 16.27
CA GLU A 7 -0.91 -2.45 15.97
C GLU A 7 -0.34 -3.74 15.35
N ARG A 8 -0.72 -4.91 15.89
CA ARG A 8 -0.38 -6.22 15.32
C ARG A 8 -1.14 -6.53 14.05
N ASP A 9 -2.40 -6.10 13.96
CA ASP A 9 -3.19 -6.27 12.75
C ASP A 9 -2.55 -5.50 11.61
N ASN A 10 -2.09 -4.26 11.83
CA ASN A 10 -1.39 -3.49 10.80
C ASN A 10 -0.06 -4.12 10.38
N GLU A 11 0.73 -4.67 11.31
CA GLU A 11 1.96 -5.40 10.96
C GLU A 11 1.68 -6.58 10.02
N GLN A 12 0.60 -7.34 10.27
CA GLN A 12 0.19 -8.43 9.40
C GLN A 12 -0.27 -7.91 8.02
N TRP A 13 -1.04 -6.82 7.96
CA TRP A 13 -1.45 -6.24 6.69
C TRP A 13 -0.28 -5.66 5.88
N LEU A 14 0.72 -5.09 6.55
CA LEU A 14 1.95 -4.64 5.88
C LEU A 14 2.78 -5.83 5.38
N ALA A 15 2.81 -6.95 6.10
CA ALA A 15 3.43 -8.18 5.62
C ALA A 15 2.72 -8.72 4.37
N ASP A 16 1.38 -8.76 4.37
CA ASP A 16 0.57 -9.17 3.23
C ASP A 16 0.78 -8.25 2.02
N LEU A 17 0.85 -6.93 2.24
CA LEU A 17 1.14 -5.94 1.20
C LEU A 17 2.53 -6.19 0.60
N ASN A 18 3.52 -6.43 1.46
CA ASN A 18 4.87 -6.72 1.05
C ASN A 18 4.91 -8.00 0.20
N GLU A 19 4.29 -9.09 0.65
CA GLU A 19 4.22 -10.36 -0.10
C GLU A 19 3.52 -10.20 -1.45
N ALA A 20 2.42 -9.45 -1.49
CA ALA A 20 1.71 -9.17 -2.73
C ALA A 20 2.53 -8.32 -3.71
N ALA A 21 3.19 -7.27 -3.21
CA ALA A 21 4.09 -6.43 -4.01
C ALA A 21 5.26 -7.23 -4.59
N ASP A 22 5.82 -8.15 -3.81
CA ASP A 22 6.91 -9.04 -4.25
C ASP A 22 6.45 -9.97 -5.37
N ARG A 23 5.27 -10.60 -5.21
CA ARG A 23 4.64 -11.43 -6.26
C ARG A 23 4.35 -10.64 -7.55
N LEU A 24 4.02 -9.36 -7.41
CA LEU A 24 3.77 -8.47 -8.54
C LEU A 24 5.07 -7.89 -9.15
N GLY A 25 6.24 -8.21 -8.58
CA GLY A 25 7.54 -7.74 -9.08
C GLY A 25 7.79 -6.25 -8.85
N PHE A 26 7.19 -5.66 -7.80
CA PHE A 26 7.35 -4.25 -7.50
C PHE A 26 8.79 -3.92 -7.08
N SER A 27 9.27 -2.76 -7.52
CA SER A 27 10.51 -2.20 -6.98
C SER A 27 10.33 -1.82 -5.51
N THR A 28 11.44 -1.67 -4.79
CA THR A 28 11.44 -1.19 -3.39
C THR A 28 10.67 0.12 -3.25
N GLU A 29 10.80 1.00 -4.23
CA GLU A 29 10.19 2.33 -4.21
C GLU A 29 8.68 2.30 -4.47
N ALA A 30 8.22 1.45 -5.39
CA ALA A 30 6.81 1.17 -5.60
C ALA A 30 6.14 0.59 -4.35
N ARG A 31 6.86 -0.30 -3.65
CA ARG A 31 6.43 -0.94 -2.42
C ARG A 31 6.31 0.08 -1.27
N SER A 32 7.30 0.96 -1.11
CA SER A 32 7.24 2.04 -0.11
C SER A 32 6.04 2.96 -0.33
N ARG A 33 5.80 3.39 -1.57
CA ARG A 33 4.63 4.23 -1.91
C ARG A 33 3.31 3.52 -1.64
N ALA A 34 3.19 2.23 -1.98
CA ALA A 34 2.00 1.45 -1.65
C ALA A 34 1.78 1.37 -0.12
N ALA A 35 2.83 1.18 0.67
CA ALA A 35 2.71 1.16 2.13
C ALA A 35 2.25 2.51 2.69
N ASP A 36 2.79 3.63 2.20
CA ASP A 36 2.37 4.97 2.62
C ASP A 36 0.90 5.25 2.32
N VAL A 37 0.44 4.89 1.12
CA VAL A 37 -0.98 5.01 0.72
C VAL A 37 -1.87 4.12 1.59
N PHE A 38 -1.45 2.87 1.84
CA PHE A 38 -2.21 1.97 2.69
C PHE A 38 -2.39 2.52 4.10
N LEU A 39 -1.31 2.97 4.72
CA LEU A 39 -1.31 3.51 6.09
C LEU A 39 -2.11 4.80 6.23
N SER A 40 -2.09 5.68 5.22
CA SER A 40 -2.85 6.93 5.22
C SER A 40 -4.35 6.74 5.00
N ALA A 41 -4.75 5.63 4.37
CA ALA A 41 -6.13 5.32 4.03
C ALA A 41 -6.76 4.22 4.91
N LEU A 42 -6.13 3.86 6.03
CA LEU A 42 -6.58 2.78 6.91
C LEU A 42 -7.99 3.03 7.45
N PRO A 43 -8.97 2.16 7.12
CA PRO A 43 -10.32 2.24 7.66
C PRO A 43 -10.43 1.51 9.00
N GLU A 44 -11.31 1.98 9.90
CA GLU A 44 -11.61 1.30 11.18
C GLU A 44 -12.15 -0.14 11.01
N SER A 45 -12.73 -0.49 9.86
CA SER A 45 -13.29 -1.83 9.61
C SER A 45 -12.35 -2.73 8.83
N ASP A 46 -12.08 -3.93 9.36
CA ASP A 46 -11.20 -4.93 8.73
C ASP A 46 -11.63 -5.35 7.32
N ARG A 47 -12.94 -5.41 7.04
CA ARG A 47 -13.46 -5.76 5.70
C ARG A 47 -12.99 -4.77 4.63
N SER A 48 -12.80 -3.52 5.02
CA SER A 48 -12.32 -2.46 4.14
C SER A 48 -10.79 -2.46 4.03
N LYS A 49 -10.05 -2.96 5.02
CA LYS A 49 -8.57 -3.05 4.98
C LYS A 49 -8.06 -3.81 3.75
N ARG A 50 -8.72 -4.93 3.37
CA ARG A 50 -8.34 -5.69 2.17
C ARG A 50 -8.55 -4.92 0.87
N ALA A 51 -9.64 -4.14 0.78
CA ALA A 51 -9.91 -3.28 -0.36
C ALA A 51 -8.91 -2.11 -0.43
N THR A 52 -8.61 -1.50 0.72
CA THR A 52 -7.60 -0.44 0.85
C THR A 52 -6.21 -0.96 0.44
N LEU A 53 -5.84 -2.18 0.83
CA LEU A 53 -4.56 -2.80 0.43
C LEU A 53 -4.47 -2.95 -1.09
N ALA A 54 -5.51 -3.47 -1.73
CA ALA A 54 -5.54 -3.62 -3.19
C ALA A 54 -5.45 -2.27 -3.90
N ALA A 55 -6.16 -1.25 -3.40
CA ALA A 55 -6.09 0.11 -3.93
C ALA A 55 -4.68 0.70 -3.76
N ALA A 56 -4.04 0.48 -2.62
CA ALA A 56 -2.70 0.97 -2.35
C ALA A 56 -1.64 0.33 -3.25
N LEU A 57 -1.74 -0.98 -3.51
CA LEU A 57 -0.89 -1.66 -4.49
C LEU A 57 -1.12 -1.12 -5.91
N TYR A 58 -2.37 -0.85 -6.30
CA TYR A 58 -2.68 -0.25 -7.60
C TYR A 58 -2.01 1.13 -7.75
N VAL A 59 -2.13 1.99 -6.74
CA VAL A 59 -1.50 3.33 -6.75
C VAL A 59 0.02 3.21 -6.77
N GLY A 60 0.62 2.34 -5.94
CA GLY A 60 2.07 2.14 -5.92
C GLY A 60 2.63 1.64 -7.26
N GLY A 61 1.91 0.74 -7.94
CA GLY A 61 2.27 0.28 -9.28
C GLY A 61 2.14 1.38 -10.33
N LEU A 62 1.08 2.19 -10.27
CA LEU A 62 0.87 3.30 -11.19
C LEU A 62 2.00 4.33 -11.10
N VAL A 63 2.36 4.74 -9.88
CA VAL A 63 3.43 5.73 -9.67
C VAL A 63 4.79 5.18 -10.11
N ALA A 64 5.08 3.90 -9.88
CA ALA A 64 6.31 3.28 -10.34
C ALA A 64 6.44 3.25 -11.87
N VAL A 65 5.33 3.02 -12.58
CA VAL A 65 5.30 3.07 -14.05
C VAL A 65 5.51 4.50 -14.56
N LEU A 66 4.95 5.50 -13.89
CA LEU A 66 5.14 6.91 -14.25
C LEU A 66 6.59 7.35 -14.04
N ASP A 67 7.19 7.00 -12.90
CA ASP A 67 8.61 7.25 -12.61
C ASP A 67 9.52 6.57 -13.66
N ALA A 68 9.24 5.30 -13.99
CA ALA A 68 9.99 4.57 -15.02
C ALA A 68 9.84 5.16 -16.44
N ALA A 69 8.69 5.81 -16.72
CA ALA A 69 8.44 6.52 -17.96
C ALA A 69 9.04 7.95 -17.99
N GLY A 70 9.62 8.42 -16.88
CA GLY A 70 10.09 9.81 -16.74
C GLY A 70 8.96 10.83 -16.75
N LEU A 71 7.75 10.40 -16.41
CA LEU A 71 6.56 11.24 -16.32
C LEU A 71 6.34 11.63 -14.86
N ASP A 72 6.20 12.93 -14.61
CA ASP A 72 5.85 13.41 -13.27
C ASP A 72 4.48 12.83 -12.87
N PRO A 73 4.35 12.22 -11.68
CA PRO A 73 3.05 11.80 -11.20
C PRO A 73 2.12 13.01 -11.03
N PRO A 74 0.82 12.84 -11.26
CA PRO A 74 -0.14 13.93 -11.11
C PRO A 74 -0.13 14.43 -9.65
N GLY A 75 0.03 15.75 -9.47
CA GLY A 75 0.24 16.38 -8.16
C GLY A 75 -1.01 16.56 -7.30
N TRP A 76 -1.83 15.51 -7.18
CA TRP A 76 -2.96 15.47 -6.24
C TRP A 76 -2.60 14.80 -4.92
#